data_AF-A0A7X1P7R9-F1
#
_entry.id   AF-A0A7X1P7R9-F1
#
_cell.length_a   1.000
_cell.length_b   1.000
_cell.length_c   1.000
_cell.angle_alpha   90.00
_cell.angle_beta   90.00
_cell.angle_gamma   90.00
#
_symmetry.space_group_name_H-M   'P 1'
#
loop_
_entity.id
_entity.type
_entity.pdbx_description
1 polymer ?
#
loop_
_entity_poly.entity_id
_entity_poly.type
_entity_poly.pdbx_seq_one_letter_code
_entity_poly.pdbx_strand_id
1 'polypeptide(L)'
;MDPLTTATLFATIVSLIADFRSQSADDKQSTYEEFEAWLRESRHDDIVEMLRQNRSTAIGIKALLHQDRETLRQRFDQLDRSIAALASGMEGFSDLAQAIRPEARIAPQAIEFLRQFDASGANKVLQVDLPLDDRVMFTYLGRNGEIGFEDKRFIVDDVLSLVEMGLLRLEHNGSGGRIFCLTRNAADFVRALPEAAKQQS
;
A
#
# COMPACT_ATOMS: atom_id res chain seq x y z
N MET A 1 0.24 10.42 -20.39
CA MET A 1 1.13 9.24 -20.45
C MET A 1 0.25 8.02 -20.37
N ASP A 2 0.51 7.00 -21.16
CA ASP A 2 -0.21 5.73 -21.03
C ASP A 2 0.19 5.03 -19.71
N PRO A 3 -0.64 4.08 -19.21
CA PRO A 3 -0.40 3.42 -17.93
C PRO A 3 0.90 2.61 -17.88
N LEU A 4 1.31 1.99 -18.99
CA LEU A 4 2.53 1.18 -19.06
C LEU A 4 3.75 2.08 -18.90
N THR A 5 3.84 3.16 -19.68
CA THR A 5 4.94 4.14 -19.57
C THR A 5 5.04 4.72 -18.17
N THR A 6 3.90 5.00 -17.51
CA THR A 6 3.88 5.58 -16.16
C THR A 6 4.36 4.57 -15.11
N ALA A 7 3.90 3.31 -15.19
CA ALA A 7 4.31 2.24 -14.29
C ALA A 7 5.81 1.92 -14.44
N THR A 8 6.30 1.82 -15.68
CA THR A 8 7.71 1.60 -15.97
C THR A 8 8.57 2.75 -15.42
N LEU A 9 8.17 4.00 -15.66
CA LEU A 9 8.91 5.15 -15.17
C LEU A 9 9.02 5.17 -13.64
N PHE A 10 7.90 4.93 -12.94
CA PHE A 10 7.90 4.86 -11.48
C PHE A 10 8.85 3.77 -10.98
N ALA A 11 8.74 2.55 -11.52
CA ALA A 11 9.61 1.43 -11.15
C ALA A 11 11.10 1.74 -11.41
N THR A 12 11.41 2.37 -12.54
CA THR A 12 12.78 2.81 -12.87
C THR A 12 13.31 3.81 -11.85
N ILE A 13 12.55 4.86 -11.51
CA ILE A 13 13.00 5.86 -10.52
C ILE A 13 13.23 5.21 -9.15
N VAL A 14 12.29 4.38 -8.69
CA VAL A 14 12.41 3.67 -7.40
C VAL A 14 13.66 2.79 -7.38
N SER A 15 13.92 2.06 -8.48
CA SER A 15 15.11 1.20 -8.61
C SER A 15 16.40 2.02 -8.60
N LEU A 16 16.45 3.14 -9.33
CA LEU A 16 17.62 4.02 -9.37
C LEU A 16 17.95 4.64 -8.00
N ILE A 17 16.94 4.99 -7.21
CA ILE A 17 17.15 5.49 -5.83
C ILE A 17 17.73 4.38 -4.95
N ALA A 18 17.20 3.15 -5.06
CA ALA A 18 17.70 2.00 -4.32
C ALA A 18 19.16 1.68 -4.70
N ASP A 19 19.47 1.66 -6.00
CA ASP A 19 20.80 1.40 -6.53
C ASP A 19 21.81 2.45 -6.04
N PHE A 20 21.49 3.73 -6.17
CA PHE A 20 22.33 4.83 -5.69
C PHE A 20 22.64 4.71 -4.19
N ARG A 21 21.62 4.41 -3.38
CA ARG A 21 21.75 4.29 -1.93
C ARG A 21 22.46 3.01 -1.50
N SER A 22 22.44 1.96 -2.31
CA SER A 22 23.24 0.75 -2.06
C SER A 22 24.74 0.98 -2.27
N GLN A 23 25.10 1.87 -3.21
CA GLN A 23 26.49 2.18 -3.58
C GLN A 23 27.12 3.27 -2.71
N SER A 24 26.30 4.10 -2.08
CA SER A 24 26.75 5.14 -1.15
C SER A 24 27.35 4.49 0.09
N ALA A 25 28.69 4.44 0.15
CA ALA A 25 29.46 3.75 1.19
C ALA A 25 29.38 4.40 2.58
N ASP A 26 28.95 5.66 2.64
CA ASP A 26 28.80 6.43 3.88
C ASP A 26 27.34 6.38 4.37
N ASP A 27 27.14 6.20 5.68
CA ASP A 27 25.84 6.29 6.36
C ASP A 27 25.28 7.74 6.42
N LYS A 28 25.85 8.63 5.61
CA LYS A 28 25.46 10.03 5.52
C LYS A 28 24.28 10.18 4.58
N GLN A 29 23.46 11.16 4.90
CA GLN A 29 22.41 11.63 4.02
C GLN A 29 23.03 12.11 2.71
N SER A 30 22.57 11.54 1.59
CA SER A 30 23.05 11.91 0.27
C SER A 30 22.28 13.12 -0.23
N THR A 31 22.95 13.99 -0.99
CA THR A 31 22.29 15.13 -1.59
C THR A 31 21.59 14.75 -2.89
N TYR A 32 20.61 15.54 -3.29
CA TYR A 32 19.95 15.35 -4.57
C TYR A 32 20.88 15.69 -5.74
N GLU A 33 21.81 16.62 -5.52
CA GLU A 33 22.83 17.00 -6.48
C GLU A 33 23.83 15.85 -6.72
N GLU A 34 24.20 15.11 -5.66
CA GLU A 34 24.97 13.85 -5.80
C GLU A 34 24.22 12.79 -6.59
N PHE A 35 22.91 12.65 -6.35
CA PHE A 35 22.07 11.72 -7.10
C PHE A 35 21.95 12.11 -8.59
N GLU A 36 21.74 13.39 -8.91
CA GLU A 36 21.73 13.86 -10.31
C GLU A 36 23.07 13.61 -11.00
N ALA A 37 24.20 13.82 -10.30
CA ALA A 37 25.52 13.54 -10.84
C ALA A 37 25.69 12.04 -11.14
N TRP A 38 25.33 11.18 -10.18
CA TRP A 38 25.38 9.73 -10.34
C TRP A 38 24.50 9.22 -11.49
N LEU A 39 23.30 9.79 -11.68
CA LEU A 39 22.43 9.45 -12.80
C LEU A 39 23.08 9.72 -14.16
N ARG A 40 23.76 10.87 -14.31
CA ARG A 40 24.48 11.22 -15.54
C ARG A 40 25.66 10.28 -15.80
N GLU A 41 26.44 10.00 -14.77
CA GLU A 41 27.55 9.04 -14.84
C GLU A 41 27.06 7.64 -15.24
N SER A 42 25.87 7.26 -14.77
CA SER A 42 25.20 6.00 -15.07
C SER A 42 24.40 6.02 -16.39
N ARG A 43 24.52 7.09 -17.21
CA ARG A 43 23.86 7.26 -18.52
C ARG A 43 22.32 7.32 -18.48
N HIS A 44 21.77 7.93 -17.43
CA HIS A 44 20.34 8.22 -17.26
C HIS A 44 20.01 9.71 -17.48
N ASP A 45 20.58 10.32 -18.53
CA ASP A 45 20.44 11.75 -18.83
C ASP A 45 18.98 12.16 -19.10
N ASP A 46 18.20 11.28 -19.72
CA ASP A 46 16.77 11.45 -19.98
C ASP A 46 15.96 11.58 -18.69
N ILE A 47 16.28 10.76 -17.68
CA ILE A 47 15.66 10.83 -16.35
C ILE A 47 16.03 12.14 -15.67
N VAL A 48 17.29 12.59 -15.76
CA VAL A 48 17.72 13.86 -15.17
C VAL A 48 16.94 15.04 -15.74
N GLU A 49 16.79 15.11 -17.06
CA GLU A 49 16.03 16.18 -17.70
C GLU A 49 14.55 16.16 -17.30
N MET A 50 13.96 14.98 -17.17
CA MET A 50 12.60 14.83 -16.68
C MET A 50 12.45 15.27 -15.20
N LEU A 51 13.37 14.87 -14.32
CA LEU A 51 13.34 15.25 -12.90
C LEU A 51 13.43 16.76 -12.72
N ARG A 52 14.23 17.43 -13.54
CA ARG A 52 14.37 18.90 -13.54
C ARG A 52 13.09 19.62 -13.95
N GLN A 53 12.35 19.03 -14.88
CA GLN A 53 11.06 19.55 -15.33
C GLN A 53 9.94 19.29 -14.32
N ASN A 54 10.14 18.37 -13.36
CA ASN A 54 9.13 17.94 -12.41
C ASN A 54 9.55 18.21 -10.94
N ARG A 55 9.26 19.44 -10.47
CA ARG A 55 9.62 19.90 -9.13
C ARG A 55 9.07 19.02 -7.99
N SER A 56 7.86 18.48 -8.12
CA SER A 56 7.29 17.63 -7.06
C SER A 56 8.05 16.30 -6.93
N THR A 57 8.50 15.74 -8.06
CA THR A 57 9.32 14.52 -8.07
C THR A 57 10.68 14.80 -7.43
N ALA A 58 11.33 15.92 -7.79
CA ALA A 58 12.59 16.33 -7.17
C ALA A 58 12.47 16.51 -5.64
N ILE A 59 11.39 17.11 -5.15
CA ILE A 59 11.12 17.25 -3.70
C ILE A 59 10.95 15.88 -3.03
N GLY A 60 10.19 14.97 -3.64
CA GLY A 60 10.00 13.61 -3.12
C GLY A 60 11.32 12.84 -3.02
N ILE A 61 12.15 12.91 -4.07
CA ILE A 61 13.47 12.28 -4.08
C ILE A 61 14.38 12.89 -2.99
N LYS A 62 14.42 14.22 -2.88
CA LYS A 62 15.14 14.92 -1.80
C LYS A 62 14.75 14.38 -0.42
N ALA A 63 13.45 14.21 -0.16
CA ALA A 63 12.97 13.68 1.11
C ALA A 63 13.44 12.24 1.38
N LEU A 64 13.48 11.38 0.35
CA LEU A 64 13.97 10.00 0.47
C LEU A 64 15.49 9.94 0.66
N LEU A 65 16.25 10.78 -0.03
CA LEU A 65 17.73 10.85 0.07
C LEU A 65 18.21 11.43 1.41
N HIS A 66 17.34 12.17 2.09
CA HIS A 66 17.64 12.76 3.39
C HIS A 66 17.35 11.81 4.58
N GLN A 67 16.81 10.61 4.34
CA GLN A 67 16.61 9.61 5.39
C GLN A 67 17.89 8.84 5.71
N ASP A 68 17.99 8.29 6.91
CA ASP A 68 19.02 7.31 7.21
C ASP A 68 18.78 6.01 6.43
N ARG A 69 19.83 5.20 6.30
CA ARG A 69 19.82 3.98 5.49
C ARG A 69 18.79 2.96 5.97
N GLU A 70 18.63 2.79 7.28
CA GLU A 70 17.71 1.80 7.85
C GLU A 70 16.26 2.21 7.65
N THR A 71 15.91 3.47 7.89
CA THR A 71 14.58 4.02 7.58
C THR A 71 14.25 3.86 6.09
N LEU A 72 15.19 4.16 5.21
CA LEU A 72 14.97 4.03 3.77
C LEU A 72 14.78 2.55 3.36
N ARG A 73 15.57 1.64 3.94
CA ARG A 73 15.43 0.19 3.74
C ARG A 73 14.04 -0.30 4.17
N GLN A 74 13.57 0.12 5.35
CA GLN A 74 12.24 -0.23 5.86
C GLN A 74 11.11 0.29 4.94
N ARG A 75 11.26 1.49 4.35
CA ARG A 75 10.29 2.01 3.38
C ARG A 75 10.27 1.21 2.08
N PHE A 76 11.43 0.79 1.58
CA PHE A 76 11.49 -0.09 0.40
C PHE A 76 10.88 -1.45 0.70
N ASP A 77 11.18 -2.05 1.86
CA ASP A 77 10.58 -3.30 2.30
C ASP A 77 9.04 -3.17 2.39
N GLN A 78 8.53 -2.07 2.93
CA GLN A 78 7.10 -1.80 3.02
C GLN A 78 6.45 -1.62 1.63
N LEU A 79 7.10 -0.85 0.74
CA LEU A 79 6.63 -0.62 -0.62
C LEU A 79 6.52 -1.94 -1.38
N ASP A 80 7.58 -2.75 -1.32
CA ASP A 80 7.66 -4.04 -1.99
C ASP A 80 6.61 -5.03 -1.47
N ARG A 81 6.44 -5.12 -0.14
CA ARG A 81 5.36 -5.91 0.48
C ARG A 81 3.99 -5.45 0.01
N SER A 82 3.75 -4.14 -0.06
CA SER A 82 2.45 -3.60 -0.49
C SER A 82 2.17 -3.89 -1.96
N ILE A 83 3.17 -3.71 -2.83
CA ILE A 83 3.04 -4.02 -4.27
C ILE A 83 2.74 -5.50 -4.47
N ALA A 84 3.51 -6.38 -3.84
CA ALA A 84 3.31 -7.81 -3.95
C ALA A 84 1.97 -8.26 -3.37
N ALA A 85 1.56 -7.72 -2.21
CA ALA A 85 0.27 -8.04 -1.60
C ALA A 85 -0.90 -7.63 -2.51
N LEU A 86 -0.87 -6.41 -3.06
CA LEU A 86 -1.89 -5.95 -4.01
C LEU A 86 -1.89 -6.81 -5.28
N ALA A 87 -0.71 -7.05 -5.88
CA ALA A 87 -0.56 -7.86 -7.08
C ALA A 87 -1.00 -9.32 -6.87
N SER A 88 -0.86 -9.87 -5.66
CA SER A 88 -1.29 -11.23 -5.32
C SER A 88 -2.80 -11.45 -5.49
N GLY A 89 -3.60 -10.37 -5.36
CA GLY A 89 -5.05 -10.41 -5.55
C GLY A 89 -5.50 -10.14 -6.99
N MET A 90 -4.60 -9.72 -7.89
CA MET A 90 -4.94 -9.32 -9.25
C MET A 90 -4.73 -10.47 -10.23
N GLU A 91 -5.73 -10.70 -11.09
CA GLU A 91 -5.62 -11.69 -12.17
C GLU A 91 -4.43 -11.36 -13.09
N GLY A 92 -3.65 -12.37 -13.46
CA GLY A 92 -2.46 -12.22 -14.31
C GLY A 92 -1.18 -11.79 -13.59
N PHE A 93 -1.26 -11.36 -12.33
CA PHE A 93 -0.08 -10.97 -11.53
C PHE A 93 0.13 -11.84 -10.27
N SER A 94 -0.87 -12.64 -9.89
CA SER A 94 -0.85 -13.49 -8.69
C SER A 94 0.38 -14.40 -8.61
N ASP A 95 0.68 -15.11 -9.70
CA ASP A 95 1.76 -16.10 -9.74
C ASP A 95 3.13 -15.44 -9.64
N LEU A 96 3.27 -14.27 -10.26
CA LEU A 96 4.49 -13.47 -10.21
C LEU A 96 4.71 -12.91 -8.80
N ALA A 97 3.68 -12.34 -8.19
CA ALA A 97 3.73 -11.84 -6.82
C ALA A 97 4.12 -12.97 -5.84
N GLN A 98 3.50 -14.14 -6.00
CA GLN A 98 3.79 -15.32 -5.18
C GLN A 98 5.22 -15.85 -5.37
N ALA A 99 5.79 -15.75 -6.58
CA ALA A 99 7.16 -16.18 -6.85
C ALA A 99 8.21 -15.23 -6.24
N ILE A 100 7.94 -13.92 -6.23
CA ILE A 100 8.89 -12.90 -5.76
C ILE A 100 8.79 -12.69 -4.25
N ARG A 101 7.57 -12.59 -3.71
CA ARG A 101 7.28 -12.37 -2.27
C ARG A 101 6.17 -13.31 -1.79
N PRO A 102 6.48 -14.59 -1.53
CA PRO A 102 5.50 -15.57 -1.08
C PRO A 102 4.68 -15.15 0.15
N GLU A 103 5.32 -14.38 1.05
CA GLU A 103 4.78 -13.86 2.31
C GLU A 103 3.90 -12.62 2.16
N ALA A 104 4.01 -11.90 1.05
CA ALA A 104 3.26 -10.66 0.83
C ALA A 104 1.92 -10.99 0.17
N ARG A 105 0.92 -11.33 0.99
CA ARG A 105 -0.45 -11.61 0.56
C ARG A 105 -1.45 -10.86 1.42
N ILE A 106 -2.54 -10.43 0.80
CA ILE A 106 -3.69 -9.93 1.55
C ILE A 106 -4.48 -11.15 2.03
N ALA A 107 -4.80 -11.19 3.33
CA ALA A 107 -5.60 -12.26 3.88
C ALA A 107 -6.96 -12.35 3.15
N PRO A 108 -7.47 -13.56 2.82
CA PRO A 108 -8.79 -13.70 2.18
C PRO A 108 -9.91 -13.01 2.95
N GLN A 109 -9.84 -13.04 4.28
CA GLN A 109 -10.78 -12.35 5.19
C GLN A 109 -10.70 -10.82 5.05
N ALA A 110 -9.51 -10.25 4.87
CA ALA A 110 -9.33 -8.82 4.61
C ALA A 110 -9.90 -8.40 3.23
N ILE A 111 -9.72 -9.25 2.21
CA ILE A 111 -10.34 -9.05 0.89
C ILE A 111 -11.86 -9.03 1.01
N GLU A 112 -12.43 -10.00 1.74
CA GLU A 112 -13.87 -10.09 1.93
C GLU A 112 -14.42 -8.94 2.77
N PHE A 113 -13.67 -8.47 3.77
CA PHE A 113 -13.97 -7.23 4.50
C PHE A 113 -14.10 -6.04 3.53
N LEU A 114 -13.13 -5.85 2.61
CA LEU A 114 -13.18 -4.75 1.64
C LEU A 114 -14.37 -4.87 0.68
N ARG A 115 -14.68 -6.08 0.19
CA ARG A 115 -15.83 -6.31 -0.69
C ARG A 115 -17.15 -5.97 -0.01
N GLN A 116 -17.34 -6.44 1.23
CA GLN A 116 -18.53 -6.11 2.01
C GLN A 116 -18.61 -4.61 2.30
N PHE A 117 -17.49 -3.95 2.62
CA PHE A 117 -17.47 -2.52 2.87
C PHE A 117 -17.83 -1.72 1.60
N ASP A 118 -17.22 -2.02 0.45
CA ASP A 118 -17.55 -1.36 -0.83
C ASP A 118 -19.01 -1.61 -1.23
N ALA A 119 -19.49 -2.85 -1.16
CA ALA A 119 -20.86 -3.23 -1.51
C ALA A 119 -21.92 -2.60 -0.58
N SER A 120 -21.58 -2.32 0.69
CA SER A 120 -22.51 -1.68 1.62
C SER A 120 -22.90 -0.26 1.20
N GLY A 121 -22.06 0.42 0.41
CA GLY A 121 -22.18 1.84 0.10
C GLY A 121 -21.99 2.76 1.32
N ALA A 122 -21.49 2.25 2.44
CA ALA A 122 -21.06 3.05 3.58
C ALA A 122 -19.68 3.66 3.29
N ASN A 123 -19.41 4.84 3.84
CA ASN A 123 -18.10 5.48 3.74
C ASN A 123 -17.19 5.21 4.95
N LYS A 124 -17.78 4.77 6.07
CA LYS A 124 -17.11 4.57 7.35
C LYS A 124 -17.63 3.32 8.04
N VAL A 125 -16.72 2.61 8.71
CA VAL A 125 -16.99 1.48 9.59
C VAL A 125 -16.38 1.78 10.96
N LEU A 126 -17.15 1.57 12.02
CA LEU A 126 -16.68 1.70 13.40
C LEU A 126 -16.33 0.32 13.96
N GLN A 127 -15.13 0.22 14.54
CA GLN A 127 -14.77 -0.90 15.40
C GLN A 127 -15.44 -0.72 16.77
N VAL A 128 -16.19 -1.74 17.19
CA VAL A 128 -16.80 -1.82 18.52
C VAL A 128 -16.18 -3.00 19.25
N ASP A 129 -15.40 -2.69 20.28
CA ASP A 129 -14.87 -3.71 21.18
C ASP A 129 -15.97 -4.07 22.20
N LEU A 130 -16.25 -5.36 22.33
CA LEU A 130 -17.21 -5.92 23.28
C LEU A 130 -16.42 -6.59 24.43
N PRO A 131 -16.05 -5.82 25.48
CA PRO A 131 -15.13 -6.27 26.51
C PRO A 131 -15.62 -7.46 27.34
N LEU A 132 -16.93 -7.76 27.32
CA LEU A 132 -17.50 -8.90 28.05
C LEU A 132 -17.21 -10.25 27.37
N ASP A 133 -17.02 -10.27 26.06
CA ASP A 133 -16.89 -11.49 25.26
C ASP A 133 -15.54 -11.61 24.52
N ASP A 134 -14.63 -10.64 24.73
CA ASP A 134 -13.40 -10.47 23.94
C ASP A 134 -13.66 -10.49 22.42
N ARG A 135 -14.81 -9.94 22.03
CA ARG A 135 -15.26 -9.87 20.65
C ARG A 135 -15.06 -8.47 20.12
N VAL A 136 -14.71 -8.42 18.84
CA VAL A 136 -14.77 -7.19 18.06
C VAL A 136 -15.98 -7.27 17.12
N MET A 137 -16.56 -6.12 16.81
CA MET A 137 -17.57 -5.96 15.77
C MET A 137 -17.21 -4.76 14.88
N PHE A 138 -17.63 -4.82 13.63
CA PHE A 138 -17.42 -3.76 12.65
C PHE A 138 -18.76 -3.30 12.11
N THR A 139 -19.25 -2.15 12.55
CA THR A 139 -20.58 -1.63 12.17
C THR A 139 -20.47 -0.49 11.17
N TYR A 140 -21.36 -0.46 10.17
CA TYR A 140 -21.41 0.64 9.22
C TYR A 140 -21.91 1.92 9.88
N LEU A 141 -21.23 3.04 9.66
CA LEU A 141 -21.71 4.35 10.10
C LEU A 141 -22.63 4.95 9.04
N GLY A 142 -23.82 5.38 9.46
CA GLY A 142 -24.83 5.98 8.58
C GLY A 142 -25.63 4.97 7.74
N ARG A 143 -25.44 3.67 7.96
CA ARG A 143 -26.23 2.57 7.37
C ARG A 143 -26.46 1.47 8.40
N ASN A 144 -27.50 0.66 8.19
CA ASN A 144 -27.74 -0.53 9.01
C ASN A 144 -26.85 -1.69 8.54
N GLY A 145 -26.34 -2.47 9.48
CA GLY A 145 -25.58 -3.68 9.22
C GLY A 145 -24.17 -3.68 9.82
N GLU A 146 -23.50 -4.78 9.63
CA GLU A 146 -22.15 -5.06 10.11
C GLU A 146 -21.37 -5.87 9.08
N ILE A 147 -20.05 -5.82 9.17
CA ILE A 147 -19.17 -6.67 8.37
C ILE A 147 -19.10 -8.05 9.04
N GLY A 148 -19.40 -9.09 8.28
CA GLY A 148 -19.24 -10.47 8.70
C GLY A 148 -17.81 -10.97 8.47
N PHE A 149 -17.30 -11.76 9.41
CA PHE A 149 -15.95 -12.33 9.34
C PHE A 149 -15.83 -13.61 10.19
N GLU A 150 -14.89 -14.49 9.82
CA GLU A 150 -14.77 -15.82 10.42
C GLU A 150 -13.73 -15.89 11.56
N ASP A 151 -12.46 -15.53 11.31
CA ASP A 151 -11.43 -15.56 12.35
C ASP A 151 -11.36 -14.24 13.13
N LYS A 152 -11.95 -14.26 14.33
CA LYS A 152 -12.02 -13.08 15.21
C LYS A 152 -10.67 -12.70 15.82
N ARG A 153 -9.70 -13.62 15.86
CA ARG A 153 -8.40 -13.39 16.49
C ARG A 153 -7.51 -12.48 15.62
N PHE A 154 -7.64 -12.61 14.31
CA PHE A 154 -6.78 -11.91 13.34
C PHE A 154 -7.49 -10.79 12.58
N ILE A 155 -8.83 -10.64 12.69
CA ILE A 155 -9.56 -9.61 11.94
C ILE A 155 -9.04 -8.19 12.16
N VAL A 156 -8.59 -7.84 13.37
CA VAL A 156 -8.05 -6.50 13.63
C VAL A 156 -6.71 -6.30 12.91
N ASP A 157 -5.86 -7.32 12.89
CA ASP A 157 -4.58 -7.31 12.16
C ASP A 157 -4.83 -7.23 10.65
N ASP A 158 -5.75 -8.06 10.14
CA ASP A 158 -6.21 -8.05 8.75
C ASP A 158 -6.67 -6.65 8.32
N VAL A 159 -7.53 -5.98 9.11
CA VAL A 159 -8.03 -4.64 8.78
C VAL A 159 -6.94 -3.58 8.89
N LEU A 160 -6.00 -3.71 9.84
CA LEU A 160 -4.86 -2.80 9.93
C LEU A 160 -3.90 -2.95 8.76
N SER A 161 -3.70 -4.17 8.23
CA SER A 161 -2.90 -4.38 7.02
C SER A 161 -3.47 -3.61 5.81
N LEU A 162 -4.80 -3.51 5.70
CA LEU A 162 -5.46 -2.71 4.66
C LEU A 162 -5.24 -1.21 4.86
N VAL A 163 -5.09 -0.74 6.10
CA VAL A 163 -4.70 0.65 6.40
C VAL A 163 -3.26 0.91 5.97
N GLU A 164 -2.34 -0.01 6.27
CA GLU A 164 -0.94 0.10 5.88
C GLU A 164 -0.75 0.14 4.35
N MET A 165 -1.58 -0.60 3.62
CA MET A 165 -1.62 -0.59 2.14
C MET A 165 -2.34 0.64 1.56
N GLY A 166 -2.91 1.51 2.39
CA GLY A 166 -3.67 2.70 1.96
C GLY A 166 -5.02 2.39 1.32
N LEU A 167 -5.50 1.15 1.45
CA LEU A 167 -6.85 0.74 1.03
C LEU A 167 -7.89 1.26 2.03
N LEU A 168 -7.54 1.35 3.31
CA LEU A 168 -8.34 2.00 4.33
C LEU A 168 -7.59 3.20 4.93
N ARG A 169 -8.34 4.14 5.49
CA ARG A 169 -7.81 5.21 6.34
C ARG A 169 -8.32 5.03 7.76
N LEU A 170 -7.42 5.13 8.73
CA LEU A 170 -7.77 5.10 10.14
C LEU A 170 -8.07 6.51 10.67
N GLU A 171 -9.24 6.67 11.25
CA GLU A 171 -9.68 7.80 12.07
C GLU A 171 -10.02 7.30 13.48
N HIS A 172 -10.23 8.23 14.41
CA HIS A 172 -10.70 7.91 15.75
C HIS A 172 -11.93 8.77 16.10
N ASN A 173 -12.89 8.17 16.81
CA ASN A 173 -14.02 8.91 17.35
C ASN A 173 -13.62 9.67 18.64
N GLY A 174 -14.55 10.43 19.21
CA GLY A 174 -14.30 11.20 20.44
C GLY A 174 -13.97 10.36 21.69
N SER A 175 -14.20 9.06 21.67
CA SER A 175 -13.85 8.12 22.76
C SER A 175 -12.60 7.30 22.46
N GLY A 176 -11.87 7.59 21.37
CA GLY A 176 -10.68 6.83 20.96
C GLY A 176 -10.95 5.52 20.21
N GLY A 177 -12.22 5.23 19.89
CA GLY A 177 -12.59 4.07 19.07
C GLY A 177 -12.18 4.24 17.61
N ARG A 178 -11.70 3.17 16.99
CA ARG A 178 -11.18 3.18 15.62
C ARG A 178 -12.32 3.26 14.60
N ILE A 179 -12.20 4.20 13.67
CA ILE A 179 -13.08 4.34 12.51
C ILE A 179 -12.25 4.07 11.26
N PHE A 180 -12.68 3.14 10.44
CA PHE A 180 -12.07 2.83 9.16
C PHE A 180 -12.86 3.50 8.03
N CYS A 181 -12.18 4.30 7.22
CA CYS A 181 -12.76 5.00 6.08
C CYS A 181 -12.31 4.33 4.78
N LEU A 182 -13.26 4.03 3.89
CA LEU A 182 -12.95 3.46 2.57
C LEU A 182 -12.23 4.51 1.70
N THR A 183 -11.12 4.12 1.04
CA THR A 183 -10.44 4.99 0.08
C THR A 183 -10.89 4.71 -1.35
N ARG A 184 -10.62 5.64 -2.27
CA ARG A 184 -10.83 5.38 -3.70
C ARG A 184 -9.98 4.21 -4.19
N ASN A 185 -8.76 4.08 -3.67
CA ASN A 185 -7.86 2.98 -4.00
C ASN A 185 -8.45 1.63 -3.57
N ALA A 186 -9.15 1.53 -2.43
CA ALA A 186 -9.88 0.32 -2.07
C ALA A 186 -11.00 -0.02 -3.06
N ALA A 187 -11.82 0.95 -3.45
CA ALA A 187 -12.89 0.72 -4.43
C ALA A 187 -12.32 0.30 -5.80
N ASP A 188 -11.22 0.92 -6.23
CA ASP A 188 -10.52 0.58 -7.47
C ASP A 188 -9.92 -0.83 -7.38
N PHE A 189 -9.33 -1.17 -6.23
CA PHE A 189 -8.75 -2.48 -5.97
C PHE A 189 -9.82 -3.57 -5.99
N VAL A 190 -10.94 -3.38 -5.27
CA VAL A 190 -12.07 -4.33 -5.25
C VAL A 190 -12.58 -4.61 -6.67
N ARG A 191 -12.67 -3.58 -7.53
CA ARG A 191 -13.07 -3.74 -8.94
C ARG A 191 -12.06 -4.50 -9.81
N ALA A 192 -10.79 -4.52 -9.40
CA ALA A 192 -9.73 -5.24 -10.10
C ALA A 192 -9.57 -6.70 -9.61
N LEU A 193 -10.21 -7.05 -8.49
CA LEU A 193 -10.23 -8.43 -7.99
C LEU A 193 -11.14 -9.31 -8.87
N PRO A 194 -10.82 -10.60 -9.03
CA PRO A 194 -11.76 -11.54 -9.62
C PRO A 194 -13.05 -11.59 -8.79
N GLU A 195 -14.18 -11.88 -9.45
CA GLU A 195 -15.44 -12.14 -8.74
C GLU A 195 -15.26 -13.25 -7.70
N ALA A 196 -15.94 -13.13 -6.55
CA ALA A 196 -15.96 -14.21 -5.59
C ALA A 196 -16.50 -15.46 -6.27
N ALA A 197 -15.74 -16.56 -6.26
CA ALA A 197 -16.24 -17.84 -6.71
C ALA A 197 -17.48 -18.15 -5.87
N LYS A 198 -18.67 -18.08 -6.50
CA LYS A 198 -19.92 -18.48 -5.84
C LYS A 198 -19.73 -19.94 -5.44
N GLN A 199 -19.59 -20.19 -4.15
CA GLN A 199 -19.65 -21.55 -3.62
C GLN A 199 -21.04 -22.08 -4.02
N GLN A 200 -21.07 -22.96 -5.02
CA GLN A 200 -22.27 -23.71 -5.37
C GLN A 200 -22.60 -24.56 -4.15
N SER A 201 -23.63 -24.15 -3.41
CA SER A 201 -24.31 -24.99 -2.42
C SER A 201 -25.18 -26.03 -3.12
#